data_AF-A0A7C6BKP7-F1
#
_entry.id   AF-A0A7C6BKP7-F1
#
_cell.length_a   1.000
_cell.length_b   1.000
_cell.length_c   1.000
_cell.angle_alpha   90.00
_cell.angle_beta   90.00
_cell.angle_gamma   90.00
#
_symmetry.space_group_name_H-M   'P 1'
#
loop_
_entity.id
_entity.type
_entity.pdbx_description
1 polymer ?
#
loop_
_entity_poly.entity_id
_entity_poly.type
_entity_poly.pdbx_seq_one_letter_code
_entity_poly.pdbx_strand_id
1 'polypeptide(L)'
;ILSYLSIGEAENYRYYWQKEWDINPPSWLEEENPDWSGNYKVRYWDKEWREIIFGNPDAYLDKILKAGFDGVYLDLVDSFEYFEELQ
;
A
#
# COMPACT_ATOMS: atom_id res chain seq x y z
N ILE A 1 -7.50 9.20 -18.11
CA ILE A 1 -6.37 9.50 -17.21
C ILE A 1 -6.32 8.41 -16.14
N LEU A 2 -5.14 7.84 -15.89
CA LEU A 2 -4.93 6.81 -14.87
C LEU A 2 -4.23 7.40 -13.64
N SER A 3 -4.61 6.95 -12.44
CA SER A 3 -3.88 7.22 -11.19
C SER A 3 -2.94 6.07 -10.87
N TYR A 4 -1.74 6.38 -10.40
CA TYR A 4 -0.86 5.39 -9.78
C TYR A 4 -1.45 4.89 -8.44
N LEU A 5 -1.30 3.60 -8.15
CA LEU A 5 -1.69 2.96 -6.89
C LEU A 5 -0.75 1.78 -6.60
N SER A 6 0.15 1.93 -5.63
CA SER A 6 0.92 0.80 -5.09
C SER A 6 0.01 -0.10 -4.25
N ILE A 7 0.02 -1.40 -4.52
CA ILE A 7 -0.76 -2.39 -3.74
C ILE A 7 0.13 -3.34 -2.94
N GLY A 8 1.43 -3.34 -3.22
CA GLY A 8 2.43 -4.22 -2.62
C GLY A 8 3.40 -3.52 -1.67
N GLU A 9 3.34 -2.18 -1.53
CA GLU A 9 4.08 -1.40 -0.54
C GLU A 9 3.22 -0.26 0.04
N ALA A 10 3.47 0.08 1.30
CA ALA A 10 2.98 1.28 1.96
C ALA A 10 4.02 2.41 1.85
N GLU A 11 3.56 3.61 1.55
CA GLU A 11 4.39 4.79 1.31
C GLU A 11 4.19 5.79 2.47
N ASN A 12 5.25 6.12 3.21
CA ASN A 12 5.13 6.94 4.43
C ASN A 12 4.73 8.41 4.22
N TYR A 13 4.75 8.86 2.98
CA TYR A 13 4.31 10.18 2.56
C TYR A 13 2.85 10.21 2.07
N ARG A 14 2.14 9.07 2.04
CA ARG A 14 0.72 9.02 1.67
C ARG A 14 -0.18 9.38 2.83
N TYR A 15 -1.38 9.81 2.50
CA TYR A 15 -2.38 10.28 3.47
C TYR A 15 -2.80 9.22 4.50
N TYR A 16 -2.66 7.93 4.18
CA TYR A 16 -3.07 6.83 5.05
C TYR A 16 -2.00 6.48 6.08
N TRP A 17 -0.76 6.96 5.93
CA TRP A 17 0.32 6.67 6.88
C TRP A 17 0.00 7.29 8.23
N GLN A 18 0.13 6.49 9.28
CA GLN A 18 -0.03 6.93 10.66
C GLN A 18 1.35 7.04 11.30
N LYS A 19 1.63 8.17 11.97
CA LYS A 19 2.94 8.41 12.60
C LYS A 19 3.30 7.36 13.64
N GLU A 20 2.30 6.73 14.23
CA GLU A 20 2.45 5.66 15.19
C GLU A 20 3.14 4.42 14.59
N TRP A 21 3.04 4.21 13.27
CA TRP A 21 3.68 3.09 12.57
C TRP A 21 5.22 3.18 12.59
N ASP A 22 5.78 4.39 12.74
CA ASP A 22 7.24 4.60 12.84
C ASP A 22 7.83 3.99 14.12
N ILE A 23 7.00 3.75 15.15
CA ILE A 23 7.42 3.27 16.47
C ILE A 23 6.79 1.90 16.78
N ASN A 24 5.55 1.70 16.35
CA ASN A 24 4.77 0.49 16.57
C ASN A 24 4.05 0.11 15.26
N PRO A 25 4.80 -0.43 14.29
CA PRO A 25 4.25 -0.79 12.99
C PRO A 25 3.16 -1.85 13.14
N PRO A 26 2.08 -1.79 12.33
CA PRO A 26 1.10 -2.85 12.30
C PRO A 26 1.71 -4.13 11.75
N SER A 27 1.16 -5.29 12.10
CA SER A 27 1.77 -6.60 11.76
C SER A 27 1.81 -6.93 10.26
N TRP A 28 1.12 -6.14 9.42
CA TRP A 28 1.14 -6.26 7.98
C TRP A 28 2.21 -5.38 7.31
N LEU A 29 2.84 -4.46 8.04
CA LEU A 29 3.90 -3.58 7.55
C LEU A 29 5.26 -4.25 7.80
N GLU A 30 6.03 -4.43 6.74
CA GLU A 30 7.34 -5.09 6.75
C GLU A 30 8.46 -4.05 6.55
N GLU A 31 9.68 -4.53 6.28
CA GLU A 31 10.88 -3.73 6.11
C GLU A 31 10.77 -2.67 5.00
N GLU A 32 11.53 -1.58 5.17
CA GLU A 32 11.71 -0.55 4.16
C GLU A 32 12.41 -1.13 2.93
N ASN A 33 11.92 -0.77 1.75
CA ASN A 33 12.54 -1.11 0.49
C ASN A 33 13.89 -0.36 0.38
N PRO A 34 15.04 -1.08 0.29
CA PRO A 34 16.36 -0.44 0.28
C PRO A 34 16.61 0.42 -0.96
N ASP A 35 15.90 0.15 -2.06
CA ASP A 35 16.01 0.91 -3.30
C ASP A 35 15.09 2.14 -3.32
N TRP A 36 14.08 2.18 -2.44
CA TRP A 36 13.01 3.18 -2.46
C TRP A 36 12.67 3.67 -1.05
N SER A 37 13.47 4.61 -0.54
CA SER A 37 13.25 5.14 0.81
C SER A 37 11.84 5.70 1.00
N GLY A 38 11.24 5.37 2.14
CA GLY A 38 9.88 5.69 2.51
C GLY A 38 8.82 4.72 1.97
N ASN A 39 9.22 3.65 1.29
CA ASN A 39 8.32 2.59 0.83
C ASN A 39 8.62 1.32 1.63
N TYR A 40 7.58 0.63 2.07
CA TYR A 40 7.69 -0.50 3.00
C TYR A 40 6.89 -1.67 2.45
N LYS A 41 7.48 -2.87 2.41
CA LYS A 41 6.74 -4.06 1.96
C LYS A 41 5.51 -4.27 2.85
N VAL A 42 4.42 -4.78 2.26
CA VAL A 42 3.20 -5.07 3.01
C VAL A 42 2.73 -6.47 2.75
N ARG A 43 2.22 -7.13 3.78
CA ARG A 43 1.45 -8.38 3.65
C ARG A 43 0.14 -8.07 2.96
N TYR A 44 0.17 -8.02 1.63
CA TYR A 44 -0.93 -7.52 0.80
C TYR A 44 -2.26 -8.29 0.98
N TRP A 45 -2.20 -9.51 1.52
CA TRP A 45 -3.36 -10.33 1.85
C TRP A 45 -4.05 -9.94 3.17
N ASP A 46 -3.39 -9.16 4.03
CA ASP A 46 -3.92 -8.76 5.33
C ASP A 46 -5.17 -7.89 5.20
N LYS A 47 -6.12 -8.07 6.10
CA LYS A 47 -7.42 -7.38 6.05
C LYS A 47 -7.26 -5.87 6.26
N GLU A 48 -6.40 -5.45 7.19
CA GLU A 48 -6.23 -4.03 7.51
C GLU A 48 -5.60 -3.26 6.34
N TRP A 49 -4.59 -3.84 5.68
CA TRP A 49 -4.02 -3.26 4.47
C TRP A 49 -5.05 -3.16 3.34
N ARG A 50 -5.84 -4.22 3.12
CA ARG A 50 -6.89 -4.20 2.09
C ARG A 50 -7.92 -3.11 2.33
N GLU A 51 -8.28 -2.83 3.59
CA GLU A 51 -9.20 -1.75 3.95
C GLU A 51 -8.62 -0.34 3.69
N ILE A 52 -7.29 -0.19 3.71
CA ILE A 52 -6.63 1.05 3.26
C ILE A 52 -6.75 1.21 1.75
N ILE A 53 -6.62 0.11 0.99
CA ILE A 53 -6.60 0.15 -0.48
C ILE A 53 -8.00 0.25 -1.08
N PHE A 54 -8.99 -0.49 -0.59
CA PHE A 54 -10.33 -0.51 -1.21
C PHE A 54 -11.48 -0.90 -0.27
N GLY A 55 -12.70 -0.60 -0.70
CA GLY A 55 -13.94 -1.19 -0.17
C GLY A 55 -14.65 -0.34 0.88
N ASN A 56 -14.20 0.90 1.09
CA ASN A 56 -14.87 1.88 1.93
C ASN A 56 -14.59 3.31 1.45
N PRO A 57 -15.42 4.32 1.78
CA PRO A 57 -15.28 5.68 1.25
C PRO A 57 -13.96 6.41 1.57
N ASP A 58 -13.21 5.95 2.58
CA ASP A 58 -11.93 6.53 2.99
C ASP A 58 -10.71 5.82 2.39
N ALA A 59 -10.94 4.68 1.72
CA ALA A 59 -9.92 3.88 1.05
C ALA A 59 -9.34 4.57 -0.20
N TYR A 60 -8.15 4.16 -0.59
CA TYR A 60 -7.38 4.85 -1.63
C TYR A 60 -8.07 4.75 -2.99
N LEU A 61 -8.49 3.54 -3.39
CA LEU A 61 -9.21 3.34 -4.65
C LEU A 61 -10.53 4.13 -4.68
N ASP A 62 -11.29 4.13 -3.58
CA ASP A 62 -12.55 4.85 -3.47
C ASP A 62 -12.35 6.38 -3.59
N LYS A 63 -11.25 6.93 -3.04
CA LYS A 63 -10.87 8.33 -3.24
C LYS A 63 -10.47 8.64 -4.68
N ILE A 64 -9.76 7.73 -5.35
CA ILE A 64 -9.41 7.87 -6.77
C ILE A 64 -10.67 7.89 -7.64
N LEU A 65 -11.60 6.96 -7.40
CA LEU A 65 -12.90 6.90 -8.09
C LEU A 65 -13.70 8.20 -7.88
N LYS A 66 -13.77 8.69 -6.64
CA LYS A 66 -14.45 9.94 -6.31
C LYS A 66 -13.82 11.17 -6.99
N ALA A 67 -12.51 11.15 -7.24
CA ALA A 67 -11.80 12.21 -7.95
C ALA A 67 -12.03 12.17 -9.47
N GLY A 68 -12.69 11.15 -10.01
CA GLY A 68 -13.07 11.07 -11.43
C GLY A 68 -11.96 10.57 -12.36
N PHE A 69 -10.99 9.81 -11.85
CA PHE A 69 -10.03 9.11 -12.70
C PHE A 69 -10.70 7.97 -13.49
N ASP A 70 -10.20 7.70 -14.70
CA ASP A 70 -10.76 6.64 -15.57
C ASP A 70 -10.26 5.24 -15.20
N GLY A 71 -9.21 5.15 -14.38
CA GLY A 71 -8.65 3.88 -13.92
C GLY A 71 -7.40 4.06 -13.06
N VAL A 72 -6.81 2.92 -12.67
CA VAL A 72 -5.58 2.86 -11.89
C VAL A 72 -4.49 2.04 -12.58
N TYR A 73 -3.25 2.48 -12.43
CA TYR A 73 -2.07 1.67 -12.68
C TYR A 73 -1.66 1.02 -11.36
N LEU A 74 -1.77 -0.31 -11.29
CA LEU A 74 -1.43 -1.09 -10.11
C LEU A 74 0.06 -1.39 -10.12
N ASP A 75 0.77 -0.90 -9.10
CA ASP A 75 2.19 -1.17 -8.93
C ASP A 75 2.45 -2.19 -7.82
N LEU A 76 3.60 -2.86 -7.91
CA LEU A 76 4.08 -3.91 -7.02
C LEU A 76 3.20 -5.16 -6.95
N VAL A 77 2.70 -5.57 -8.11
CA VAL A 77 2.02 -6.86 -8.29
C VAL A 77 2.96 -8.03 -8.02
N ASP A 78 4.26 -7.82 -8.20
CA ASP A 78 5.36 -8.76 -7.94
C ASP A 78 5.76 -8.86 -6.45
N SER A 79 5.12 -8.11 -5.54
CA SER A 79 5.40 -8.22 -4.10
C SER A 79 5.20 -9.64 -3.54
N PHE A 80 4.54 -10.56 -4.25
CA PHE A 80 4.51 -11.97 -3.87
C PHE A 80 5.90 -12.62 -3.88
N GLU A 81 6.79 -12.25 -4.81
CA GLU A 81 8.14 -12.82 -4.93
C GLU A 81 8.95 -12.58 -3.66
N TYR A 82 8.84 -11.37 -3.09
CA TYR A 82 9.45 -11.03 -1.80
C TYR A 82 9.07 -12.00 -0.67
N PHE A 83 7.79 -12.39 -0.59
CA PHE A 83 7.33 -13.29 0.47
C PHE A 83 7.61 -14.77 0.18
N GLU A 84 7.81 -15.14 -1.08
CA GLU A 84 8.29 -16.49 -1.45
C GLU A 84 9.78 -16.66 -1.13
N GLU A 85 10.60 -15.61 -1.33
CA GLU A 85 12.04 -15.64 -1.04
C GLU A 85 12.39 -15.65 0.46
N LEU A 86 11.48 -15.18 1.33
CA LEU A 86 11.66 -15.20 2.78
C LEU A 86 11.46 -16.59 3.42
N GLN A 87 11.02 -17.60 2.66
CA GLN A 87 10.81 -18.98 3.13
C GLN A 87 12.11 -19.79 3.18
#